data_AF-F8CKZ6-F1
#
_entry.id   AF-F8CKZ6-F1
#
_cell.length_a   1.000
_cell.length_b   1.000
_cell.length_c   1.000
_cell.angle_alpha   90.00
_cell.angle_beta   90.00
_cell.angle_gamma   90.00
#
_symmetry.space_group_name_H-M   'P 1'
#
loop_
_entity.id
_entity.type
_entity.pdbx_description
1 polymer ?
#
loop_
_entity_poly.entity_id
_entity_poly.type
_entity_poly.pdbx_seq_one_letter_code
_entity_poly.pdbx_strand_id
1 'polypeptide(L)'
;MRSEDIPITPRTRALIVRYEQDREIADDAARNTLIRYGFGGDRDVASIVLHPYDPLRSVRRLPANEWSEAFHEQARFVEALRKREMDLGIDPLPVHIFGCAPLTLMLGLGALLPRRHLHVYQQAQDGTWSLGHDRATTPTPGDYFQVEGLPERRQGGKGPVVLVVEVSRGIRDNVLSKVASWLPESSILATVCLRPLDGPASSALKEPAQAARAVAQFRAVLDSLHQNLEGADSVFLAMDAPGSLAAALGSAVNATTQHPLVLLQLSEDHKRYDEVHVIRAQRVVARPDPSSDDLLKATRVLNEVRRVHGELVSWLRAPEQEPLVQHLGSRSYLRSEIDEEPAVTDTPLFRHHGGKWKFGWDLLLGLGALRARLETREDWNECLRLFLIHEAFHVRQGGLTSYNYRGIGWVGLVLEAADYDADAVGVEVALAWRKAQHGGAVTSVGELKTLESIIWNSLEMLRVFEPERPVLDLAERRLRRYLIWLFHVCRLSVLSVGAPDRNVREELGRVTVELVGLPSFRDPHETYAQRRVQLKLGDVREPVMFALYFRHRLVRLDNDRAWVEELLTTLRDWELPSREDLRERVRLLFEHFFDKFPDLLGVPGTGAR
;
A
#
# COMPACT_ATOMS: atom_id res chain seq x y z
N MET A 1 17.02 -5.19 3.64
CA MET A 1 18.36 -5.66 3.23
C MET A 1 19.02 -4.52 2.47
N ARG A 2 20.22 -4.12 2.88
CA ARG A 2 21.07 -3.13 2.19
C ARG A 2 21.95 -3.87 1.18
N SER A 3 22.51 -3.17 0.17
CA SER A 3 23.43 -3.78 -0.81
C SER A 3 24.69 -4.34 -0.15
N GLU A 4 25.16 -3.71 0.92
CA GLU A 4 26.30 -4.15 1.74
C GLU A 4 26.05 -5.49 2.46
N ASP A 5 24.78 -5.84 2.71
CA ASP A 5 24.40 -7.10 3.35
C ASP A 5 24.52 -8.29 2.37
N ILE A 6 24.68 -8.04 1.06
CA ILE A 6 24.83 -9.08 0.04
C ILE A 6 26.30 -9.54 0.02
N PRO A 7 26.61 -10.80 0.40
CA PRO A 7 27.97 -11.24 0.66
C PRO A 7 28.78 -11.58 -0.62
N ILE A 8 28.69 -10.74 -1.65
CA ILE A 8 29.42 -10.93 -2.92
C ILE A 8 30.62 -9.99 -3.03
N THR A 9 31.61 -10.46 -3.78
CA THR A 9 32.90 -9.80 -4.06
C THR A 9 33.17 -9.84 -5.58
N PRO A 10 34.16 -9.10 -6.11
CA PRO A 10 34.52 -9.19 -7.53
C PRO A 10 34.94 -10.58 -8.01
N ARG A 11 35.26 -11.51 -7.08
CA ARG A 11 35.64 -12.90 -7.38
C ARG A 11 34.47 -13.87 -7.27
N THR A 12 33.30 -13.42 -6.82
CA THR A 12 32.13 -14.27 -6.67
C THR A 12 31.61 -14.67 -8.05
N ARG A 13 31.43 -15.97 -8.28
CA ARG A 13 31.00 -16.52 -9.58
C ARG A 13 29.53 -16.91 -9.64
N ALA A 14 28.90 -17.12 -8.49
CA ALA A 14 27.48 -17.43 -8.33
C ALA A 14 27.04 -17.05 -6.90
N LEU A 15 25.73 -17.07 -6.64
CA LEU A 15 25.15 -16.84 -5.31
C LEU A 15 24.19 -17.98 -4.96
N ILE A 16 24.35 -18.56 -3.76
CA ILE A 16 23.38 -19.49 -3.19
C ILE A 16 22.34 -18.69 -2.41
N VAL A 17 21.07 -18.87 -2.76
CA VAL A 17 19.91 -18.29 -2.05
C VAL A 17 19.14 -19.43 -1.41
N ARG A 18 19.15 -19.48 -0.07
CA ARG A 18 18.32 -20.39 0.72
C ARG A 18 17.05 -19.65 1.12
N TYR A 19 15.92 -20.04 0.53
CA TYR A 19 14.61 -19.45 0.84
C TYR A 19 13.92 -20.30 1.91
N GLU A 20 14.02 -19.88 3.17
CA GLU A 20 13.72 -20.70 4.35
C GLU A 20 12.35 -20.41 5.00
N GLN A 21 11.36 -19.99 4.21
CA GLN A 21 10.07 -19.52 4.74
C GLN A 21 9.26 -20.59 5.49
N ASP A 22 9.24 -21.82 4.97
CA ASP A 22 8.46 -22.95 5.50
C ASP A 22 9.32 -23.88 6.37
N ARG A 23 10.65 -23.89 6.16
CA ARG A 23 11.62 -24.71 6.89
C ARG A 23 13.05 -24.26 6.61
N GLU A 24 13.95 -24.53 7.56
CA GLU A 24 15.39 -24.31 7.42
C GLU A 24 16.00 -25.17 6.32
N ILE A 25 17.07 -24.65 5.69
CA ILE A 25 17.85 -25.35 4.68
C ILE A 25 19.29 -25.43 5.16
N ALA A 26 19.77 -26.63 5.44
CA ALA A 26 21.16 -26.83 5.82
C ALA A 26 22.11 -26.38 4.69
N ASP A 27 23.01 -25.44 4.98
CA ASP A 27 23.95 -24.89 3.99
C ASP A 27 24.83 -25.98 3.36
N ASP A 28 25.29 -26.94 4.16
CA ASP A 28 26.06 -28.09 3.68
C ASP A 28 25.27 -28.96 2.70
N ALA A 29 23.96 -29.13 2.92
CA ALA A 29 23.11 -29.89 2.00
C ALA A 29 22.99 -29.18 0.65
N ALA A 30 22.83 -27.86 0.65
CA ALA A 30 22.82 -27.06 -0.56
C ALA A 30 24.16 -27.17 -1.33
N ARG A 31 25.29 -26.97 -0.65
CA ARG A 31 26.64 -27.07 -1.24
C ARG A 31 26.95 -28.46 -1.78
N ASN A 32 26.61 -29.52 -1.04
CA ASN A 32 26.80 -30.90 -1.51
C ASN A 32 25.94 -31.22 -2.74
N THR A 33 24.77 -30.60 -2.84
CA THR A 33 23.90 -30.73 -4.02
C THR A 33 24.54 -30.09 -5.25
N LEU A 34 25.20 -28.93 -5.11
CA LEU A 34 25.93 -28.30 -6.23
C LEU A 34 26.98 -29.24 -6.82
N ILE A 35 27.77 -29.90 -5.96
CA ILE A 35 28.79 -30.89 -6.40
C ILE A 35 28.13 -32.02 -7.21
N ARG A 36 27.02 -32.57 -6.73
CA ARG A 36 26.30 -33.67 -7.38
C ARG A 36 25.83 -33.32 -8.80
N TYR A 37 25.45 -32.06 -9.02
CA TYR A 37 24.94 -31.59 -10.31
C TYR A 37 26.01 -30.88 -11.16
N GLY A 38 27.30 -31.07 -10.87
CA GLY A 38 28.40 -30.55 -11.69
C GLY A 38 28.77 -29.09 -11.43
N PHE A 39 28.17 -28.44 -10.43
CA PHE A 39 28.47 -27.08 -10.00
C PHE A 39 29.47 -27.05 -8.84
N GLY A 40 30.42 -27.99 -8.82
CA GLY A 40 31.42 -28.11 -7.73
C GLY A 40 32.31 -26.87 -7.59
N GLY A 41 32.51 -26.12 -8.68
CA GLY A 41 33.23 -24.83 -8.65
C GLY A 41 32.46 -23.71 -7.93
N ASP A 42 31.15 -23.88 -7.74
CA ASP A 42 30.30 -22.93 -7.02
C ASP A 42 30.06 -23.35 -5.57
N ARG A 43 30.69 -24.45 -5.11
CA ARG A 43 30.52 -24.97 -3.76
C ARG A 43 30.86 -23.93 -2.69
N ASP A 44 31.91 -23.14 -2.88
CA ASP A 44 32.43 -22.20 -1.89
C ASP A 44 31.98 -20.76 -2.13
N VAL A 45 30.95 -20.56 -2.97
CA VAL A 45 30.41 -19.22 -3.22
C VAL A 45 29.60 -18.71 -2.04
N ALA A 46 29.30 -17.42 -2.10
CA ALA A 46 28.48 -16.72 -1.13
C ALA A 46 27.11 -17.40 -0.98
N SER A 47 26.63 -17.48 0.26
CA SER A 47 25.31 -18.04 0.61
C SER A 47 24.54 -17.00 1.42
N ILE A 48 23.28 -16.78 1.06
CA ILE A 48 22.39 -15.86 1.75
C ILE A 48 21.07 -16.55 2.07
N VAL A 49 20.52 -16.24 3.25
CA VAL A 49 19.19 -16.68 3.66
C VAL A 49 18.20 -15.58 3.32
N LEU A 50 17.18 -15.93 2.54
CA LEU A 50 16.03 -15.10 2.28
C LEU A 50 14.85 -15.65 3.08
N HIS A 51 14.19 -14.81 3.87
CA HIS A 51 13.15 -15.22 4.84
C HIS A 51 13.63 -16.35 5.76
N PRO A 52 14.48 -16.06 6.76
CA PRO A 52 14.91 -17.06 7.73
C PRO A 52 13.71 -17.75 8.35
N TYR A 53 13.81 -19.06 8.55
CA TYR A 53 12.72 -19.84 9.14
C TYR A 53 12.40 -19.33 10.54
N ASP A 54 11.19 -18.82 10.71
CA ASP A 54 10.63 -18.46 12.00
C ASP A 54 9.20 -19.01 12.07
N PRO A 55 8.93 -20.05 12.88
CA PRO A 55 7.60 -20.66 12.98
C PRO A 55 6.53 -19.68 13.50
N LEU A 56 6.93 -18.61 14.19
CA LEU A 56 6.01 -17.56 14.66
C LEU A 56 5.67 -16.55 13.56
N ARG A 57 6.50 -16.45 12.53
CA ARG A 57 6.33 -15.52 11.39
C ARG A 57 6.09 -16.24 10.06
N SER A 58 5.68 -17.50 10.11
CA SER A 58 5.34 -18.24 8.90
C SER A 58 4.19 -17.53 8.17
N VAL A 59 4.46 -17.06 6.95
CA VAL A 59 3.47 -16.37 6.10
C VAL A 59 2.21 -17.21 5.87
N ARG A 60 2.29 -18.55 5.95
CA ARG A 60 1.13 -19.44 5.82
C ARG A 60 0.10 -19.27 6.94
N ARG A 61 0.56 -18.86 8.12
CA ARG A 61 -0.28 -18.58 9.28
C ARG A 61 -0.75 -17.13 9.30
N LEU A 62 -0.16 -16.28 8.47
CA LEU A 62 -0.56 -14.90 8.34
C LEU A 62 -1.77 -14.78 7.42
N PRO A 63 -2.72 -13.90 7.75
CA PRO A 63 -3.76 -13.48 6.84
C PRO A 63 -3.20 -13.07 5.47
N ALA A 64 -3.91 -13.37 4.38
CA ALA A 64 -3.46 -13.17 2.99
C ALA A 64 -2.96 -11.74 2.71
N ASN A 65 -3.52 -10.76 3.41
CA ASN A 65 -3.15 -9.36 3.32
C ASN A 65 -1.76 -9.00 3.89
N GLU A 66 -1.23 -9.82 4.79
CA GLU A 66 0.08 -9.58 5.42
C GLU A 66 1.23 -10.15 4.57
N TRP A 67 0.92 -10.84 3.47
CA TRP A 67 1.92 -11.42 2.56
C TRP A 67 2.73 -10.35 1.82
N SER A 68 2.22 -9.12 1.72
CA SER A 68 2.88 -8.02 1.02
C SER A 68 4.31 -7.76 1.53
N GLU A 69 4.55 -7.86 2.85
CA GLU A 69 5.89 -7.70 3.41
C GLU A 69 6.87 -8.75 2.86
N ALA A 70 6.42 -10.00 2.70
CA ALA A 70 7.26 -11.06 2.16
C ALA A 70 7.66 -10.82 0.70
N PHE A 71 6.74 -10.34 -0.13
CA PHE A 71 7.04 -9.92 -1.51
C PHE A 71 7.93 -8.66 -1.55
N HIS A 72 7.71 -7.69 -0.67
CA HIS A 72 8.58 -6.51 -0.57
C HIS A 72 10.01 -6.92 -0.18
N GLU A 73 10.19 -7.94 0.66
CA GLU A 73 11.51 -8.46 0.99
C GLU A 73 12.22 -9.09 -0.20
N GLN A 74 11.51 -9.81 -1.06
CA GLN A 74 12.06 -10.31 -2.33
C GLN A 74 12.53 -9.16 -3.22
N ALA A 75 11.69 -8.12 -3.37
CA ALA A 75 12.03 -6.94 -4.15
C ALA A 75 13.28 -6.23 -3.59
N ARG A 76 13.32 -6.02 -2.26
CA ARG A 76 14.49 -5.43 -1.57
C ARG A 76 15.75 -6.26 -1.76
N PHE A 77 15.65 -7.59 -1.67
CA PHE A 77 16.77 -8.48 -1.90
C PHE A 77 17.31 -8.37 -3.33
N VAL A 78 16.42 -8.45 -4.33
CA VAL A 78 16.83 -8.38 -5.74
C VAL A 78 17.41 -7.01 -6.08
N GLU A 79 16.86 -5.93 -5.54
CA GLU A 79 17.39 -4.58 -5.73
C GLU A 79 18.76 -4.41 -5.06
N ALA A 80 18.91 -4.88 -3.82
CA ALA A 80 20.19 -4.88 -3.11
C ALA A 80 21.26 -5.68 -3.87
N LEU A 81 20.89 -6.84 -4.44
CA LEU A 81 21.77 -7.66 -5.26
C LEU A 81 22.22 -6.93 -6.53
N ARG A 82 21.28 -6.34 -7.29
CA ARG A 82 21.60 -5.57 -8.50
C ARG A 82 22.51 -4.38 -8.20
N LYS A 83 22.19 -3.62 -7.16
CA LYS A 83 23.00 -2.49 -6.71
C LYS A 83 24.42 -2.95 -6.37
N ARG A 84 24.55 -4.04 -5.62
CA ARG A 84 25.85 -4.59 -5.24
C ARG A 84 26.68 -5.06 -6.45
N GLU A 85 26.06 -5.69 -7.43
CA GLU A 85 26.75 -6.09 -8.68
C GLU A 85 27.24 -4.88 -9.47
N MET A 86 26.41 -3.84 -9.58
CA MET A 86 26.78 -2.57 -10.20
C MET A 86 27.93 -1.89 -9.46
N ASP A 87 27.88 -1.81 -8.13
CA ASP A 87 28.93 -1.21 -7.29
C ASP A 87 30.28 -1.94 -7.47
N LEU A 88 30.25 -3.26 -7.73
CA LEU A 88 31.43 -4.10 -7.95
C LEU A 88 31.87 -4.16 -9.42
N GLY A 89 31.08 -3.60 -10.35
CA GLY A 89 31.35 -3.67 -11.78
C GLY A 89 31.33 -5.09 -12.36
N ILE A 90 30.46 -5.96 -11.84
CA ILE A 90 30.31 -7.35 -12.30
C ILE A 90 28.98 -7.56 -13.03
N ASP A 91 28.99 -8.47 -14.00
CA ASP A 91 27.76 -8.90 -14.67
C ASP A 91 26.80 -9.63 -13.70
N PRO A 92 25.48 -9.67 -14.00
CA PRO A 92 24.52 -10.40 -13.18
C PRO A 92 24.93 -11.86 -12.95
N LEU A 93 25.19 -12.21 -11.70
CA LEU A 93 25.69 -13.53 -11.32
C LEU A 93 24.65 -14.64 -11.54
N PRO A 94 25.02 -15.87 -11.88
CA PRO A 94 24.16 -17.04 -11.69
C PRO A 94 23.65 -17.14 -10.24
N VAL A 95 22.40 -17.56 -10.06
CA VAL A 95 21.78 -17.74 -8.74
C VAL A 95 21.24 -19.16 -8.59
N HIS A 96 21.66 -19.83 -7.51
CA HIS A 96 21.19 -21.14 -7.08
C HIS A 96 20.14 -20.98 -5.99
N ILE A 97 18.88 -21.23 -6.31
CA ILE A 97 17.74 -21.07 -5.38
C ILE A 97 17.40 -22.44 -4.79
N PHE A 98 17.59 -22.59 -3.49
CA PHE A 98 17.07 -23.71 -2.70
C PHE A 98 15.80 -23.22 -2.01
N GLY A 99 14.64 -23.66 -2.52
CA GLY A 99 13.34 -23.10 -2.15
C GLY A 99 12.54 -23.97 -1.20
N CYS A 100 12.29 -23.47 0.00
CA CYS A 100 11.33 -23.98 0.96
C CYS A 100 10.32 -22.88 1.32
N ALA A 101 9.53 -22.46 0.33
CA ALA A 101 8.56 -21.37 0.48
C ALA A 101 7.26 -21.66 -0.28
N PRO A 102 6.16 -20.96 0.06
CA PRO A 102 4.91 -21.00 -0.72
C PRO A 102 5.12 -20.76 -2.22
N LEU A 103 4.30 -21.41 -3.05
CA LEU A 103 4.44 -21.41 -4.50
C LEU A 103 4.33 -19.99 -5.09
N THR A 104 3.44 -19.16 -4.56
CA THR A 104 3.29 -17.76 -4.98
C THR A 104 4.52 -16.92 -4.67
N LEU A 105 5.20 -17.17 -3.55
CA LEU A 105 6.47 -16.52 -3.21
C LEU A 105 7.61 -17.02 -4.11
N MET A 106 7.70 -18.33 -4.38
CA MET A 106 8.69 -18.85 -5.33
C MET A 106 8.49 -18.24 -6.72
N LEU A 107 7.25 -18.14 -7.21
CA LEU A 107 6.91 -17.46 -8.46
C LEU A 107 7.29 -15.97 -8.42
N GLY A 108 6.96 -15.26 -7.35
CA GLY A 108 7.30 -13.84 -7.17
C GLY A 108 8.81 -13.58 -7.27
N LEU A 109 9.62 -14.39 -6.59
CA LEU A 109 11.09 -14.28 -6.67
C LEU A 109 11.60 -14.54 -8.09
N GLY A 110 11.05 -15.54 -8.78
CA GLY A 110 11.36 -15.82 -10.18
C GLY A 110 11.03 -14.65 -11.12
N ALA A 111 9.89 -13.99 -10.91
CA ALA A 111 9.45 -12.83 -11.69
C ALA A 111 10.34 -11.59 -11.51
N LEU A 112 11.03 -11.48 -10.37
CA LEU A 112 12.00 -10.41 -10.12
C LEU A 112 13.37 -10.69 -10.75
N LEU A 113 13.62 -11.91 -11.23
CA LEU A 113 14.89 -12.36 -11.83
C LEU A 113 14.76 -12.82 -13.30
N PRO A 114 14.02 -12.11 -14.18
CA PRO A 114 13.53 -12.64 -15.46
C PRO A 114 14.61 -12.87 -16.53
N ARG A 115 15.85 -12.42 -16.30
CA ARG A 115 16.99 -12.54 -17.24
C ARG A 115 18.24 -13.17 -16.64
N ARG A 116 18.19 -13.53 -15.35
CA ARG A 116 19.35 -14.10 -14.67
C ARG A 116 19.46 -15.60 -14.99
N HIS A 117 20.67 -16.14 -15.02
CA HIS A 117 20.87 -17.60 -15.05
C HIS A 117 20.42 -18.18 -13.70
N LEU A 118 19.28 -18.85 -13.70
CA LEU A 118 18.67 -19.43 -12.50
C LEU A 118 18.82 -20.94 -12.50
N HIS A 119 19.34 -21.46 -11.39
CA HIS A 119 19.29 -22.87 -11.03
C HIS A 119 18.35 -23.02 -9.85
N VAL A 120 17.25 -23.75 -9.98
CA VAL A 120 16.27 -23.90 -8.90
C VAL A 120 16.16 -25.35 -8.50
N TYR A 121 16.37 -25.59 -7.20
CA TYR A 121 16.42 -26.91 -6.60
C TYR A 121 15.11 -27.23 -5.89
N GLN A 122 14.69 -28.48 -5.99
CA GLN A 122 13.50 -29.02 -5.34
C GLN A 122 13.92 -30.06 -4.30
N GLN A 123 13.40 -29.93 -3.08
CA GLN A 123 13.56 -30.96 -2.07
C GLN A 123 12.46 -32.00 -2.17
N ALA A 124 12.82 -33.27 -2.20
CA ALA A 124 11.91 -34.40 -2.09
C ALA A 124 11.45 -34.61 -0.63
N GLN A 125 10.49 -35.52 -0.43
CA GLN A 125 9.95 -35.83 0.90
C GLN A 125 10.99 -36.45 1.84
N ASP A 126 11.97 -37.18 1.28
CA ASP A 126 13.09 -37.77 2.01
C ASP A 126 14.21 -36.76 2.35
N GLY A 127 14.01 -35.48 2.01
CA GLY A 127 14.97 -34.41 2.25
C GLY A 127 16.06 -34.27 1.19
N THR A 128 16.10 -35.14 0.18
CA THR A 128 17.08 -35.06 -0.91
C THR A 128 16.77 -33.91 -1.84
N TRP A 129 17.81 -33.23 -2.34
CA TRP A 129 17.68 -32.14 -3.29
C TRP A 129 17.96 -32.58 -4.72
N SER A 130 17.17 -32.06 -5.65
CA SER A 130 17.35 -32.27 -7.08
C SER A 130 17.27 -30.96 -7.85
N LEU A 131 17.98 -30.86 -8.98
CA LEU A 131 17.89 -29.71 -9.87
C LEU A 131 16.57 -29.81 -10.65
N GLY A 132 15.61 -28.94 -10.32
CA GLY A 132 14.29 -28.94 -10.95
C GLY A 132 14.20 -28.00 -12.15
N HIS A 133 15.02 -26.96 -12.19
CA HIS A 133 15.09 -26.02 -13.31
C HIS A 133 16.51 -25.47 -13.47
N ASP A 134 16.93 -25.36 -14.72
CA ASP A 134 18.12 -24.64 -15.14
C ASP A 134 17.77 -23.84 -16.41
N ARG A 135 17.91 -22.51 -16.32
CA ARG A 135 17.55 -21.61 -17.43
C ARG A 135 18.41 -21.83 -18.67
N ALA A 136 19.66 -22.30 -18.51
CA ALA A 136 20.55 -22.56 -19.64
C ALA A 136 20.24 -23.90 -20.34
N THR A 137 19.42 -24.75 -19.73
CA THR A 137 19.06 -26.05 -20.31
C THR A 137 18.14 -25.88 -21.52
N THR A 138 18.45 -26.61 -22.60
CA THR A 138 17.62 -26.62 -23.80
C THR A 138 16.26 -27.28 -23.51
N PRO A 139 15.12 -26.65 -23.87
CA PRO A 139 13.81 -27.25 -23.68
C PRO A 139 13.64 -28.58 -24.42
N THR A 140 12.88 -29.50 -23.84
CA THR A 140 12.43 -30.71 -24.58
C THR A 140 11.62 -30.31 -25.83
N PRO A 141 11.71 -31.07 -26.94
CA PRO A 141 11.08 -30.70 -28.21
C PRO A 141 9.55 -30.86 -28.24
N GLY A 142 8.98 -31.66 -27.35
CA GLY A 142 7.52 -31.84 -27.21
C GLY A 142 6.87 -30.80 -26.31
N ASP A 143 5.55 -30.65 -26.39
CA ASP A 143 4.79 -29.90 -25.40
C ASP A 143 4.87 -30.56 -24.03
N TYR A 144 4.94 -29.75 -22.97
CA TYR A 144 4.80 -30.21 -21.59
C TYR A 144 3.35 -30.07 -21.13
N PHE A 145 2.75 -28.90 -21.37
CA PHE A 145 1.37 -28.61 -21.02
C PHE A 145 0.39 -28.93 -22.15
N GLN A 146 -0.70 -29.60 -21.80
CA GLN A 146 -2.00 -29.44 -22.44
C GLN A 146 -2.61 -28.10 -21.97
N VAL A 147 -3.02 -27.26 -22.92
CA VAL A 147 -3.64 -25.95 -22.64
C VAL A 147 -5.12 -26.01 -23.02
N GLU A 148 -6.00 -25.82 -22.04
CA GLU A 148 -7.46 -25.78 -22.23
C GLU A 148 -7.99 -24.36 -22.00
N GLY A 149 -9.01 -23.95 -22.79
CA GLY A 149 -9.77 -22.71 -22.55
C GLY A 149 -9.07 -21.41 -22.96
N LEU A 150 -7.90 -21.48 -23.61
CA LEU A 150 -7.21 -20.32 -24.15
C LEU A 150 -8.00 -19.75 -25.36
N PRO A 151 -8.35 -18.45 -25.37
CA PRO A 151 -9.05 -17.85 -26.50
C PRO A 151 -8.20 -17.88 -27.78
N GLU A 152 -8.75 -18.42 -28.87
CA GLU A 152 -8.08 -18.51 -30.18
C GLU A 152 -8.15 -17.22 -31.00
N ARG A 153 -9.10 -16.34 -30.67
CA ARG A 153 -9.37 -15.10 -31.40
C ARG A 153 -9.47 -13.94 -30.43
N ARG A 154 -9.24 -12.73 -30.96
CA ARG A 154 -9.51 -11.50 -30.25
C ARG A 154 -10.99 -11.42 -29.87
N GLN A 155 -11.25 -11.17 -28.60
CA GLN A 155 -12.57 -10.88 -28.08
C GLN A 155 -12.48 -9.70 -27.10
N GLY A 156 -13.50 -8.84 -27.14
CA GLY A 156 -13.64 -7.73 -26.21
C GLY A 156 -14.40 -8.14 -24.96
N GLY A 157 -14.26 -7.37 -23.90
CA GLY A 157 -15.02 -7.55 -22.66
C GLY A 157 -14.39 -6.75 -21.53
N LYS A 158 -15.00 -6.81 -20.34
CA LYS A 158 -14.38 -6.27 -19.13
C LYS A 158 -14.50 -7.29 -18.01
N GLY A 159 -13.37 -7.68 -17.46
CA GLY A 159 -13.31 -8.62 -16.34
C GLY A 159 -12.00 -9.39 -16.26
N PRO A 160 -11.86 -10.26 -15.26
CA PRO A 160 -10.66 -11.04 -15.07
C PRO A 160 -10.65 -12.34 -15.88
N VAL A 161 -9.45 -12.89 -16.03
CA VAL A 161 -9.19 -14.24 -16.51
C VAL A 161 -8.79 -15.12 -15.33
N VAL A 162 -9.25 -16.36 -15.29
CA VAL A 162 -8.76 -17.36 -14.32
C VAL A 162 -7.75 -18.26 -15.03
N LEU A 163 -6.51 -18.29 -14.57
CA LEU A 163 -5.44 -19.14 -15.06
C LEU A 163 -5.05 -20.16 -13.97
N VAL A 164 -5.18 -21.44 -14.28
CA VAL A 164 -4.91 -22.54 -13.34
C VAL A 164 -3.78 -23.42 -13.86
N VAL A 165 -2.74 -23.63 -13.05
CA VAL A 165 -1.62 -24.53 -13.36
C VAL A 165 -1.68 -25.76 -12.45
N GLU A 166 -1.95 -26.93 -13.03
CA GLU A 166 -2.21 -28.19 -12.32
C GLU A 166 -1.12 -29.22 -12.66
N VAL A 167 0.02 -29.19 -11.96
CA VAL A 167 1.13 -30.10 -12.21
C VAL A 167 1.14 -31.26 -11.22
N SER A 168 0.99 -30.96 -9.93
CA SER A 168 1.03 -32.00 -8.89
C SER A 168 -0.35 -32.61 -8.62
N ARG A 169 -1.40 -31.79 -8.64
CA ARG A 169 -2.79 -32.15 -8.31
C ARG A 169 -3.76 -31.28 -9.12
N GLY A 170 -4.97 -31.81 -9.33
CA GLY A 170 -6.10 -31.02 -9.84
C GLY A 170 -6.65 -30.08 -8.76
N ILE A 171 -6.76 -28.79 -9.08
CA ILE A 171 -7.22 -27.70 -8.20
C ILE A 171 -8.30 -26.80 -8.83
N ARG A 172 -8.61 -26.97 -10.13
CA ARG A 172 -9.50 -26.12 -10.93
C ARG A 172 -10.85 -25.89 -10.26
N ASP A 173 -11.52 -26.94 -9.80
CA ASP A 173 -12.85 -26.81 -9.22
C ASP A 173 -12.83 -26.02 -7.90
N ASN A 174 -11.78 -26.19 -7.09
CA ASN A 174 -11.60 -25.43 -5.85
C ASN A 174 -11.37 -23.94 -6.17
N VAL A 175 -10.49 -23.65 -7.15
CA VAL A 175 -10.21 -22.28 -7.60
C VAL A 175 -11.47 -21.61 -8.13
N LEU A 176 -12.22 -22.28 -9.02
CA LEU A 176 -13.43 -21.72 -9.62
C LEU A 176 -14.55 -21.48 -8.59
N SER A 177 -14.76 -22.43 -7.68
CA SER A 177 -15.72 -22.27 -6.58
C SER A 177 -15.41 -21.02 -5.75
N LYS A 178 -14.12 -20.77 -5.49
CA LYS A 178 -13.67 -19.59 -4.75
C LYS A 178 -13.82 -18.29 -5.54
N VAL A 179 -13.40 -18.26 -6.81
CA VAL A 179 -13.56 -17.07 -7.65
C VAL A 179 -15.04 -16.71 -7.81
N ALA A 180 -15.92 -17.70 -8.01
CA ALA A 180 -17.36 -17.50 -8.12
C ALA A 180 -18.01 -16.94 -6.84
N SER A 181 -17.39 -17.14 -5.66
CA SER A 181 -17.86 -16.54 -4.40
C SER A 181 -17.61 -15.03 -4.30
N TRP A 182 -16.74 -14.49 -5.15
CA TRP A 182 -16.35 -13.07 -5.13
C TRP A 182 -16.79 -12.31 -6.36
N LEU A 183 -16.95 -13.02 -7.47
CA LEU A 183 -17.24 -12.44 -8.76
C LEU A 183 -18.39 -13.20 -9.41
N PRO A 184 -19.36 -12.48 -10.01
CA PRO A 184 -20.36 -13.12 -10.85
C PRO A 184 -19.66 -13.90 -11.97
N GLU A 185 -20.11 -15.12 -12.25
CA GLU A 185 -19.55 -15.96 -13.30
C GLU A 185 -19.54 -15.24 -14.67
N SER A 186 -20.57 -14.43 -14.93
CA SER A 186 -20.69 -13.59 -16.13
C SER A 186 -19.60 -12.53 -16.29
N SER A 187 -18.83 -12.24 -15.25
CA SER A 187 -17.71 -11.30 -15.29
C SER A 187 -16.37 -11.94 -15.67
N ILE A 188 -16.27 -13.27 -15.62
CA ILE A 188 -15.03 -13.99 -15.97
C ILE A 188 -14.93 -14.11 -17.49
N LEU A 189 -13.88 -13.53 -18.08
CA LEU A 189 -13.71 -13.50 -19.54
C LEU A 189 -13.27 -14.85 -20.11
N ALA A 190 -12.44 -15.57 -19.37
CA ALA A 190 -11.94 -16.89 -19.74
C ALA A 190 -11.44 -17.66 -18.53
N THR A 191 -11.52 -18.99 -18.58
CA THR A 191 -10.82 -19.89 -17.66
C THR A 191 -9.84 -20.73 -18.47
N VAL A 192 -8.55 -20.53 -18.23
CA VAL A 192 -7.46 -21.25 -18.89
C VAL A 192 -6.82 -22.23 -17.91
N CYS A 193 -6.61 -23.47 -18.35
CA CYS A 193 -6.02 -24.52 -17.53
C CYS A 193 -4.79 -25.14 -18.22
N LEU A 194 -3.69 -25.27 -17.48
CA LEU A 194 -2.44 -25.88 -17.93
C LEU A 194 -2.18 -27.15 -17.11
N ARG A 195 -2.08 -28.29 -17.79
CA ARG A 195 -1.84 -29.62 -17.18
C ARG A 195 -0.72 -30.34 -17.90
N PRO A 196 0.15 -31.11 -17.22
CA PRO A 196 1.06 -32.02 -17.92
C PRO A 196 0.29 -32.92 -18.88
N LEU A 197 0.86 -33.23 -20.06
CA LEU A 197 0.22 -34.13 -21.03
C LEU A 197 -0.14 -35.51 -20.43
N ASP A 198 0.69 -36.01 -19.50
CA ASP A 198 0.48 -37.27 -18.79
C ASP A 198 -0.51 -37.14 -17.60
N GLY A 199 -1.06 -35.94 -17.38
CA GLY A 199 -1.93 -35.59 -16.26
C GLY A 199 -1.17 -35.12 -15.01
N PRO A 200 -1.88 -34.51 -14.04
CA PRO A 200 -1.26 -34.03 -12.79
C PRO A 200 -0.78 -35.18 -11.90
N ALA A 201 0.48 -35.13 -11.48
CA ALA A 201 1.07 -36.07 -10.53
C ALA A 201 2.29 -35.45 -9.82
N SER A 202 2.59 -35.90 -8.59
CA SER A 202 3.78 -35.43 -7.85
C SER A 202 5.11 -35.70 -8.57
N SER A 203 5.13 -36.67 -9.50
CA SER A 203 6.26 -37.05 -10.34
C SER A 203 6.15 -36.54 -11.79
N ALA A 204 5.18 -35.67 -12.10
CA ALA A 204 4.94 -35.20 -13.47
C ALA A 204 6.10 -34.37 -14.04
N LEU A 205 6.91 -33.73 -13.19
CA LEU A 205 8.12 -33.03 -13.60
C LEU A 205 9.34 -33.87 -13.25
N LYS A 206 10.07 -34.33 -14.27
CA LYS A 206 11.19 -35.27 -14.11
C LYS A 206 12.55 -34.61 -14.30
N GLU A 207 12.65 -33.65 -15.23
CA GLU A 207 13.93 -33.10 -15.66
C GLU A 207 13.88 -31.57 -15.90
N PRO A 208 15.01 -30.86 -15.75
CA PRO A 208 15.09 -29.41 -16.01
C PRO A 208 14.62 -28.99 -17.41
N ALA A 209 14.85 -29.83 -18.43
CA ALA A 209 14.44 -29.55 -19.81
C ALA A 209 12.91 -29.53 -19.99
N GLN A 210 12.16 -30.28 -19.18
CA GLN A 210 10.71 -30.23 -19.15
C GLN A 210 10.23 -28.92 -18.50
N ALA A 211 10.88 -28.48 -17.41
CA ALA A 211 10.59 -27.19 -16.78
C ALA A 211 10.85 -26.04 -17.77
N ALA A 212 11.96 -26.07 -18.52
CA ALA A 212 12.26 -25.06 -19.53
C ALA A 212 11.18 -25.00 -20.63
N ARG A 213 10.65 -26.15 -21.06
CA ARG A 213 9.51 -26.21 -22.00
C ARG A 213 8.22 -25.64 -21.38
N ALA A 214 7.92 -26.03 -20.15
CA ALA A 214 6.76 -25.55 -19.40
C ALA A 214 6.76 -24.01 -19.28
N VAL A 215 7.93 -23.42 -18.98
CA VAL A 215 8.14 -21.96 -18.92
C VAL A 215 7.84 -21.30 -20.27
N ALA A 216 8.31 -21.88 -21.38
CA ALA A 216 8.05 -21.34 -22.72
C ALA A 216 6.56 -21.37 -23.07
N GLN A 217 5.85 -22.47 -22.78
CA GLN A 217 4.41 -22.58 -23.03
C GLN A 217 3.60 -21.65 -22.11
N PHE A 218 3.97 -21.54 -20.84
CA PHE A 218 3.32 -20.61 -19.91
C PHE A 218 3.45 -19.16 -20.37
N ARG A 219 4.64 -18.76 -20.84
CA ARG A 219 4.83 -17.44 -21.44
C ARG A 219 3.93 -17.22 -22.66
N ALA A 220 3.86 -18.20 -23.56
CA ALA A 220 3.01 -18.12 -24.75
C ALA A 220 1.53 -17.97 -24.37
N VAL A 221 1.07 -18.62 -23.30
CA VAL A 221 -0.28 -18.44 -22.76
C VAL A 221 -0.50 -17.01 -22.27
N LEU A 222 0.41 -16.46 -21.46
CA LEU A 222 0.28 -15.09 -20.95
C LEU A 222 0.29 -14.05 -22.08
N ASP A 223 1.16 -14.23 -23.08
CA ASP A 223 1.24 -13.36 -24.25
C ASP A 223 -0.03 -13.47 -25.12
N SER A 224 -0.59 -14.67 -25.27
CA SER A 224 -1.84 -14.89 -26.00
C SER A 224 -3.05 -14.29 -25.29
N LEU A 225 -3.12 -14.41 -23.97
CA LEU A 225 -4.15 -13.75 -23.16
C LEU A 225 -4.11 -12.23 -23.37
N HIS A 226 -2.91 -11.64 -23.35
CA HIS A 226 -2.74 -10.22 -23.61
C HIS A 226 -3.17 -9.79 -25.01
N GLN A 227 -2.84 -10.59 -26.02
CA GLN A 227 -3.16 -10.27 -27.41
C GLN A 227 -4.63 -10.49 -27.77
N ASN A 228 -5.30 -11.44 -27.12
CA ASN A 228 -6.63 -11.92 -27.50
C ASN A 228 -7.75 -11.38 -26.61
N LEU A 229 -7.47 -10.79 -25.45
CA LEU A 229 -8.50 -10.29 -24.53
C LEU A 229 -8.40 -8.77 -24.34
N GLU A 230 -9.03 -8.04 -25.27
CA GLU A 230 -9.10 -6.59 -25.20
C GLU A 230 -10.06 -6.17 -24.08
N GLY A 231 -9.50 -5.63 -22.99
CA GLY A 231 -10.24 -5.22 -21.79
C GLY A 231 -10.20 -6.21 -20.61
N ALA A 232 -9.34 -7.23 -20.66
CA ALA A 232 -9.03 -8.00 -19.46
C ALA A 232 -8.35 -7.11 -18.39
N ASP A 233 -8.97 -7.03 -17.21
CA ASP A 233 -8.48 -6.18 -16.11
C ASP A 233 -7.28 -6.82 -15.38
N SER A 234 -7.29 -8.16 -15.27
CA SER A 234 -6.24 -8.94 -14.60
C SER A 234 -6.34 -10.44 -14.91
N VAL A 235 -5.28 -11.19 -14.59
CA VAL A 235 -5.24 -12.66 -14.62
C VAL A 235 -5.10 -13.17 -13.18
N PHE A 236 -6.10 -13.88 -12.67
CA PHE A 236 -6.00 -14.63 -11.42
C PHE A 236 -5.25 -15.94 -11.65
N LEU A 237 -4.09 -16.09 -11.01
CA LEU A 237 -3.25 -17.27 -11.14
C LEU A 237 -3.28 -18.11 -9.87
N ALA A 238 -3.75 -19.35 -10.00
CA ALA A 238 -3.59 -20.39 -9.00
C ALA A 238 -2.70 -21.50 -9.55
N MET A 239 -1.87 -22.10 -8.69
CA MET A 239 -1.01 -23.20 -9.10
C MET A 239 -0.87 -24.28 -8.03
N ASP A 240 -0.68 -25.51 -8.49
CA ASP A 240 -0.19 -26.62 -7.69
C ASP A 240 0.92 -27.34 -8.48
N ALA A 241 2.17 -27.06 -8.12
CA ALA A 241 3.36 -27.49 -8.84
C ALA A 241 4.55 -27.64 -7.87
N PRO A 242 5.64 -28.31 -8.27
CA PRO A 242 6.91 -28.22 -7.54
C PRO A 242 7.36 -26.77 -7.39
N GLY A 243 7.96 -26.43 -6.24
CA GLY A 243 8.44 -25.07 -5.97
C GLY A 243 9.50 -24.60 -6.96
N SER A 244 10.31 -25.53 -7.48
CA SER A 244 11.26 -25.27 -8.57
C SER A 244 10.58 -24.80 -9.85
N LEU A 245 9.46 -25.42 -10.22
CA LEU A 245 8.68 -25.01 -11.39
C LEU A 245 7.97 -23.69 -11.15
N ALA A 246 7.41 -23.45 -9.96
CA ALA A 246 6.79 -22.16 -9.64
C ALA A 246 7.75 -20.98 -9.84
N ALA A 247 8.99 -21.09 -9.35
CA ALA A 247 10.03 -20.09 -9.59
C ALA A 247 10.42 -19.96 -11.08
N ALA A 248 10.52 -21.10 -11.78
CA ALA A 248 10.81 -21.11 -13.21
C ALA A 248 9.72 -20.37 -14.01
N LEU A 249 8.44 -20.65 -13.73
CA LEU A 249 7.28 -19.98 -14.34
C LEU A 249 7.29 -18.47 -14.05
N GLY A 250 7.70 -18.07 -12.84
CA GLY A 250 7.92 -16.67 -12.48
C GLY A 250 8.84 -15.96 -13.46
N SER A 251 9.94 -16.61 -13.87
CA SER A 251 10.90 -16.01 -14.82
C SER A 251 10.35 -15.76 -16.23
N ALA A 252 9.18 -16.34 -16.56
CA ALA A 252 8.44 -16.08 -17.80
C ALA A 252 7.46 -14.89 -17.70
N VAL A 253 7.18 -14.39 -16.50
CA VAL A 253 6.27 -13.26 -16.29
C VAL A 253 6.96 -11.97 -16.72
N ASN A 254 6.33 -11.23 -17.62
CA ASN A 254 6.72 -9.90 -18.03
C ASN A 254 5.64 -8.90 -17.61
N ALA A 255 5.78 -8.40 -16.39
CA ALA A 255 4.82 -7.48 -15.78
C ALA A 255 4.61 -6.19 -16.58
N THR A 256 5.55 -5.81 -17.47
CA THR A 256 5.48 -4.59 -18.30
C THR A 256 4.55 -4.74 -19.50
N THR A 257 4.46 -5.94 -20.08
CA THR A 257 3.69 -6.17 -21.32
C THR A 257 2.47 -7.04 -21.12
N GLN A 258 2.40 -7.80 -20.03
CA GLN A 258 1.28 -8.70 -19.74
C GLN A 258 0.26 -8.01 -18.81
N HIS A 259 -0.95 -8.55 -18.77
CA HIS A 259 -1.96 -8.11 -17.80
C HIS A 259 -1.48 -8.29 -16.36
N PRO A 260 -1.96 -7.45 -15.41
CA PRO A 260 -1.71 -7.65 -13.98
C PRO A 260 -2.03 -9.10 -13.56
N LEU A 261 -1.06 -9.77 -12.93
CA LEU A 261 -1.16 -11.15 -12.50
C LEU A 261 -1.42 -11.19 -10.99
N VAL A 262 -2.66 -11.50 -10.62
CA VAL A 262 -3.09 -11.62 -9.23
C VAL A 262 -2.84 -13.05 -8.76
N LEU A 263 -2.00 -13.22 -7.74
CA LEU A 263 -1.58 -14.51 -7.23
C LEU A 263 -2.56 -15.02 -6.18
N LEU A 264 -3.04 -16.25 -6.39
CA LEU A 264 -3.91 -16.97 -5.46
C LEU A 264 -3.12 -18.05 -4.74
N GLN A 265 -3.24 -18.09 -3.41
CA GLN A 265 -2.60 -19.09 -2.57
C GLN A 265 -3.65 -19.91 -1.81
N LEU A 266 -3.48 -21.22 -1.78
CA LEU A 266 -4.30 -22.09 -0.93
C LEU A 266 -4.00 -21.82 0.55
N SER A 267 -5.01 -21.32 1.28
CA SER A 267 -5.01 -21.23 2.74
C SER A 267 -5.24 -22.62 3.33
N GLU A 268 -4.32 -23.07 4.19
CA GLU A 268 -4.43 -24.38 4.83
C GLU A 268 -5.60 -24.44 5.83
N ASP A 269 -5.87 -23.33 6.52
CA ASP A 269 -6.92 -23.23 7.54
C ASP A 269 -8.32 -23.27 6.92
N HIS A 270 -8.48 -22.58 5.79
CA HIS A 270 -9.79 -22.43 5.16
C HIS A 270 -10.02 -23.35 3.96
N LYS A 271 -8.99 -24.11 3.55
CA LYS A 271 -9.01 -24.98 2.35
C LYS A 271 -9.49 -24.27 1.07
N ARG A 272 -9.25 -22.96 1.00
CA ARG A 272 -9.68 -22.08 -0.09
C ARG A 272 -8.52 -21.23 -0.59
N TYR A 273 -8.62 -20.75 -1.82
CA TYR A 273 -7.63 -19.85 -2.42
C TYR A 273 -7.86 -18.40 -2.02
N ASP A 274 -6.89 -17.72 -1.41
CA ASP A 274 -6.99 -16.30 -1.09
C ASP A 274 -6.04 -15.48 -1.98
N GLU A 275 -6.43 -14.26 -2.34
CA GLU A 275 -5.56 -13.32 -3.07
C GLU A 275 -4.44 -12.84 -2.15
N VAL A 276 -3.18 -13.08 -2.53
CA VAL A 276 -2.02 -12.75 -1.67
C VAL A 276 -1.13 -11.65 -2.25
N HIS A 277 -1.13 -11.44 -3.57
CA HIS A 277 -0.27 -10.45 -4.21
C HIS A 277 -0.69 -10.14 -5.65
N VAL A 278 -0.24 -9.01 -6.20
CA VAL A 278 -0.43 -8.66 -7.61
C VAL A 278 0.91 -8.30 -8.24
N ILE A 279 1.34 -9.09 -9.21
CA ILE A 279 2.48 -8.75 -10.07
C ILE A 279 1.96 -7.90 -11.22
N ARG A 280 2.38 -6.64 -11.30
CA ARG A 280 2.02 -5.72 -12.38
C ARG A 280 3.20 -4.81 -12.70
N ALA A 281 3.14 -4.13 -13.84
CA ALA A 281 4.06 -3.05 -14.15
C ALA A 281 4.01 -2.02 -13.02
N GLN A 282 4.97 -2.08 -12.09
CA GLN A 282 5.20 -0.97 -11.22
C GLN A 282 5.93 0.06 -12.08
N ARG A 283 5.24 1.16 -12.39
CA ARG A 283 5.93 2.38 -12.75
C ARG A 283 6.61 2.84 -11.47
N VAL A 284 7.76 2.23 -11.18
CA VAL A 284 8.70 2.77 -10.19
C VAL A 284 9.10 4.09 -10.81
N VAL A 285 8.40 5.15 -10.40
CA VAL A 285 8.90 6.49 -10.59
C VAL A 285 10.15 6.48 -9.74
N ALA A 286 11.30 6.28 -10.40
CA ALA A 286 12.58 6.29 -9.73
C ALA A 286 12.60 7.57 -8.90
N ARG A 287 12.58 7.43 -7.57
CA ARG A 287 12.75 8.58 -6.71
C ARG A 287 14.10 9.17 -7.11
N PRO A 288 14.13 10.43 -7.57
CA PRO A 288 15.40 11.03 -7.91
C PRO A 288 16.27 10.99 -6.66
N ASP A 289 17.56 10.66 -6.82
CA ASP A 289 18.50 10.84 -5.72
C ASP A 289 18.48 12.32 -5.33
N PRO A 290 18.40 12.65 -4.04
CA PRO A 290 18.37 14.04 -3.62
C PRO A 290 19.67 14.73 -3.99
N SER A 291 19.57 15.93 -4.58
CA SER A 291 20.76 16.76 -4.77
C SER A 291 21.33 17.23 -3.43
N SER A 292 22.57 17.71 -3.40
CA SER A 292 23.15 18.30 -2.18
C SER A 292 22.34 19.49 -1.66
N ASP A 293 21.70 20.26 -2.56
CA ASP A 293 20.81 21.37 -2.18
C ASP A 293 19.50 20.86 -1.57
N ASP A 294 18.94 19.77 -2.11
CA ASP A 294 17.74 19.12 -1.53
C ASP A 294 18.02 18.61 -0.12
N LEU A 295 19.16 17.95 0.10
CA LEU A 295 19.56 17.49 1.43
C LEU A 295 19.78 18.63 2.40
N LEU A 296 20.38 19.74 1.95
CA LEU A 296 20.57 20.93 2.78
C LEU A 296 19.21 21.54 3.19
N LYS A 297 18.28 21.67 2.25
CA LYS A 297 16.91 22.15 2.50
C LYS A 297 16.15 21.22 3.44
N ALA A 298 16.18 19.91 3.17
CA ALA A 298 15.54 18.89 3.99
C ALA A 298 16.09 18.91 5.43
N THR A 299 17.41 19.03 5.60
CA THR A 299 18.05 19.13 6.92
C THR A 299 17.60 20.39 7.69
N ARG A 300 17.46 21.53 7.02
CA ARG A 300 16.93 22.76 7.65
C ARG A 300 15.50 22.56 8.13
N VAL A 301 14.65 21.93 7.31
CA VAL A 301 13.27 21.62 7.71
C VAL A 301 13.26 20.62 8.86
N LEU A 302 14.08 19.56 8.81
CA LEU A 302 14.18 18.56 9.88
C LEU A 302 14.55 19.19 11.22
N ASN A 303 15.49 20.12 11.25
CA ASN A 303 15.86 20.83 12.48
C ASN A 303 14.71 21.64 13.07
N GLU A 304 13.86 22.23 12.22
CA GLU A 304 12.65 22.90 12.67
C GLU A 304 11.59 21.92 13.16
N VAL A 305 11.41 20.77 12.50
CA VAL A 305 10.52 19.69 12.98
C VAL A 305 10.99 19.18 14.35
N ARG A 306 12.31 18.98 14.53
CA ARG A 306 12.92 18.63 15.82
C ARG A 306 12.62 19.66 16.90
N ARG A 307 12.74 20.95 16.58
CA ARG A 307 12.40 22.04 17.52
C ARG A 307 10.93 21.98 17.94
N VAL A 308 10.01 21.91 16.97
CA VAL A 308 8.56 21.87 17.24
C VAL A 308 8.17 20.62 18.04
N HIS A 309 8.77 19.46 17.72
CA HIS A 309 8.60 18.23 18.49
C HIS A 309 9.10 18.37 19.93
N GLY A 310 10.29 18.96 20.13
CA GLY A 310 10.85 19.20 21.45
C GLY A 310 9.98 20.14 22.30
N GLU A 311 9.46 21.21 21.71
CA GLU A 311 8.50 22.12 22.34
C GLU A 311 7.21 21.42 22.74
N LEU A 312 6.64 20.62 21.82
CA LEU A 312 5.44 19.82 22.07
C LEU A 312 5.63 18.80 23.19
N VAL A 313 6.73 18.04 23.17
CA VAL A 313 7.06 17.06 24.22
C VAL A 313 7.31 17.75 25.56
N SER A 314 8.01 18.88 25.57
CA SER A 314 8.26 19.65 26.80
C SER A 314 6.96 20.11 27.45
N TRP A 315 6.04 20.68 26.66
CA TRP A 315 4.73 21.10 27.14
C TRP A 315 3.87 19.92 27.61
N LEU A 316 3.83 18.81 26.86
CA LEU A 316 3.07 17.61 27.26
C LEU A 316 3.62 16.94 28.52
N ARG A 317 4.87 17.19 28.92
CA ARG A 317 5.44 16.71 30.19
C ARG A 317 4.98 17.52 31.40
N ALA A 318 4.39 18.69 31.20
CA ALA A 318 3.88 19.50 32.30
C ALA A 318 2.71 18.75 32.99
N PRO A 319 2.65 18.74 34.34
CA PRO A 319 1.64 17.98 35.08
C PRO A 319 0.19 18.30 34.68
N GLU A 320 -0.07 19.53 34.25
CA GLU A 320 -1.39 20.01 33.82
C GLU A 320 -1.87 19.30 32.54
N GLN A 321 -0.95 18.76 31.74
CA GLN A 321 -1.27 18.08 30.47
C GLN A 321 -1.41 16.56 30.62
N GLU A 322 -1.26 16.00 31.83
CA GLU A 322 -1.39 14.56 32.06
C GLU A 322 -2.72 13.96 31.52
N PRO A 323 -3.90 14.63 31.62
CA PRO A 323 -5.12 14.12 31.00
C PRO A 323 -5.02 13.95 29.48
N LEU A 324 -4.34 14.87 28.78
CA LEU A 324 -4.12 14.77 27.33
C LEU A 324 -3.14 13.63 27.01
N VAL A 325 -2.08 13.47 27.79
CA VAL A 325 -1.12 12.35 27.63
C VAL A 325 -1.79 11.00 27.82
N GLN A 326 -2.68 10.87 28.81
CA GLN A 326 -3.48 9.67 29.01
C GLN A 326 -4.43 9.42 27.83
N HIS A 327 -5.02 10.48 27.28
CA HIS A 327 -5.88 10.38 26.11
C HIS A 327 -5.12 9.98 24.84
N LEU A 328 -3.88 10.43 24.65
CA LEU A 328 -2.97 9.94 23.61
C LEU A 328 -2.62 8.45 23.78
N GLY A 329 -2.82 7.91 24.99
CA GLY A 329 -2.79 6.48 25.30
C GLY A 329 -1.41 5.87 25.43
N SER A 330 -0.33 6.68 25.44
CA SER A 330 1.00 6.21 25.80
C SER A 330 1.99 7.34 26.11
N ARG A 331 2.74 7.16 27.20
CA ARG A 331 3.95 7.97 27.50
C ARG A 331 5.12 7.67 26.56
N SER A 332 4.99 6.71 25.64
CA SER A 332 6.01 6.43 24.62
C SER A 332 6.28 7.64 23.74
N TYR A 333 5.26 8.44 23.42
CA TYR A 333 5.46 9.67 22.64
C TYR A 333 6.36 10.68 23.37
N LEU A 334 6.23 10.81 24.69
CA LEU A 334 7.06 11.71 25.50
C LEU A 334 8.54 11.30 25.57
N ARG A 335 8.83 10.05 25.20
CA ARG A 335 10.19 9.50 25.11
C ARG A 335 10.67 9.40 23.67
N SER A 336 9.86 9.85 22.72
CA SER A 336 10.23 9.76 21.32
C SER A 336 11.29 10.80 20.96
N GLU A 337 12.09 10.48 19.95
CA GLU A 337 13.16 11.33 19.42
C GLU A 337 13.08 11.34 17.90
N ILE A 338 13.45 12.45 17.28
CA ILE A 338 13.56 12.55 15.82
C ILE A 338 15.03 12.41 15.43
N ASP A 339 15.32 11.58 14.43
CA ASP A 339 16.66 11.36 13.88
C ASP A 339 17.30 12.69 13.41
N GLU A 340 18.63 12.72 13.42
CA GLU A 340 19.40 13.94 13.13
C GLU A 340 19.55 14.24 11.64
N GLU A 341 19.36 13.21 10.80
CA GLU A 341 19.58 13.29 9.36
C GLU A 341 18.30 12.88 8.60
N PRO A 342 18.00 13.54 7.47
CA PRO A 342 16.96 13.09 6.55
C PRO A 342 17.23 11.66 6.06
N ALA A 343 16.19 10.83 5.98
CA ALA A 343 16.29 9.51 5.38
C ALA A 343 16.42 9.65 3.86
N VAL A 344 17.54 9.19 3.31
CA VAL A 344 17.84 9.19 1.87
C VAL A 344 17.56 7.85 1.18
N THR A 345 17.40 6.80 1.96
CA THR A 345 17.09 5.46 1.45
C THR A 345 15.61 5.32 1.13
N ASP A 346 15.25 4.32 0.33
CA ASP A 346 13.88 4.02 -0.06
C ASP A 346 13.06 3.47 1.13
N THR A 347 12.68 4.39 2.01
CA THR A 347 11.83 4.19 3.17
C THR A 347 10.47 4.85 2.93
N PRO A 348 9.43 4.44 3.68
CA PRO A 348 8.20 5.23 3.74
C PRO A 348 8.50 6.70 4.05
N LEU A 349 7.61 7.62 3.63
CA LEU A 349 7.79 9.08 3.80
C LEU A 349 8.19 9.46 5.24
N PHE A 350 7.73 8.71 6.23
CA PHE A 350 8.28 8.72 7.58
C PHE A 350 8.18 7.33 8.21
N ARG A 351 8.92 7.09 9.30
CA ARG A 351 8.83 5.86 10.10
C ARG A 351 8.97 6.20 11.57
N HIS A 352 8.05 5.74 12.39
CA HIS A 352 8.19 5.75 13.85
C HIS A 352 8.40 4.32 14.36
N HIS A 353 9.61 4.01 14.84
CA HIS A 353 9.94 2.68 15.36
C HIS A 353 10.85 2.80 16.58
N GLY A 354 10.53 2.06 17.65
CA GLY A 354 11.35 2.07 18.87
C GLY A 354 11.46 3.44 19.55
N GLY A 355 10.47 4.32 19.37
CA GLY A 355 10.51 5.71 19.85
C GLY A 355 11.32 6.65 18.96
N LYS A 356 11.90 6.19 17.85
CA LYS A 356 12.63 7.05 16.91
C LYS A 356 11.80 7.34 15.67
N TRP A 357 11.74 8.60 15.30
CA TRP A 357 11.13 9.09 14.08
C TRP A 357 12.19 9.32 13.02
N LYS A 358 11.95 8.80 11.81
CA LYS A 358 12.74 9.07 10.62
C LYS A 358 11.85 9.72 9.58
N PHE A 359 12.33 10.76 8.93
CA PHE A 359 11.61 11.49 7.89
C PHE A 359 12.37 11.38 6.57
N GLY A 360 11.67 10.99 5.50
CA GLY A 360 12.19 11.05 4.13
C GLY A 360 12.51 12.50 3.74
N TRP A 361 13.59 12.67 2.98
CA TRP A 361 13.99 14.00 2.50
C TRP A 361 12.89 14.68 1.65
N ASP A 362 12.14 13.90 0.88
CA ASP A 362 11.04 14.35 0.03
C ASP A 362 9.85 14.88 0.85
N LEU A 363 9.46 14.18 1.92
CA LEU A 363 8.47 14.66 2.88
C LEU A 363 8.91 15.99 3.51
N LEU A 364 10.19 16.11 3.88
CA LEU A 364 10.73 17.33 4.48
C LEU A 364 10.71 18.50 3.49
N LEU A 365 10.97 18.28 2.20
CA LEU A 365 10.79 19.31 1.18
C LEU A 365 9.32 19.71 1.04
N GLY A 366 8.40 18.75 1.05
CA GLY A 366 6.96 19.01 1.03
C GLY A 366 6.50 19.86 2.23
N LEU A 367 6.99 19.55 3.43
CA LEU A 367 6.79 20.35 4.64
C LEU A 367 7.39 21.76 4.50
N GLY A 368 8.55 21.89 3.88
CA GLY A 368 9.17 23.19 3.58
C GLY A 368 8.34 24.01 2.60
N ALA A 369 7.80 23.40 1.56
CA ALA A 369 6.90 24.05 0.60
C ALA A 369 5.59 24.47 1.25
N LEU A 370 5.04 23.65 2.16
CA LEU A 370 3.86 23.99 2.95
C LEU A 370 4.04 25.30 3.72
N ARG A 371 5.22 25.52 4.32
CA ARG A 371 5.53 26.75 5.06
C ARG A 371 5.33 28.02 4.22
N ALA A 372 5.67 27.98 2.93
CA ALA A 372 5.55 29.15 2.05
C ALA A 372 4.10 29.52 1.73
N ARG A 373 3.15 28.62 2.01
CA ARG A 373 1.71 28.79 1.69
C ARG A 373 0.89 29.25 2.88
N LEU A 374 1.43 29.05 4.08
CA LEU A 374 0.75 29.42 5.31
C LEU A 374 1.05 30.87 5.64
N GLU A 375 0.05 31.55 6.21
CA GLU A 375 0.12 32.98 6.52
C GLU A 375 1.19 33.28 7.57
N THR A 376 1.34 32.37 8.55
CA THR A 376 2.24 32.56 9.67
C THR A 376 3.15 31.34 9.90
N ARG A 377 4.30 31.59 10.54
CA ARG A 377 5.16 30.51 11.03
C ARG A 377 4.45 29.64 12.06
N GLU A 378 3.52 30.20 12.82
CA GLU A 378 2.80 29.46 13.86
C GLU A 378 1.77 28.49 13.27
N ASP A 379 1.10 28.86 12.18
CA ASP A 379 0.25 27.92 11.43
C ASP A 379 1.06 26.72 10.93
N TRP A 380 2.30 26.95 10.49
CA TRP A 380 3.19 25.88 10.07
C TRP A 380 3.63 25.00 11.24
N ASN A 381 4.02 25.60 12.38
CA ASN A 381 4.30 24.86 13.61
C ASN A 381 3.08 24.02 14.04
N GLU A 382 1.86 24.54 13.88
CA GLU A 382 0.62 23.83 14.19
C GLU A 382 0.38 22.65 13.26
N CYS A 383 0.60 22.81 11.95
CA CYS A 383 0.54 21.70 10.99
C CYS A 383 1.49 20.56 11.41
N LEU A 384 2.71 20.89 11.82
CA LEU A 384 3.68 19.90 12.32
C LEU A 384 3.20 19.24 13.62
N ARG A 385 2.67 20.00 14.58
CA ARG A 385 2.11 19.46 15.84
C ARG A 385 0.94 18.50 15.55
N LEU A 386 0.02 18.89 14.67
CA LEU A 386 -1.12 18.06 14.25
C LEU A 386 -0.64 16.74 13.63
N PHE A 387 0.31 16.81 12.69
CA PHE A 387 0.90 15.62 12.08
C PHE A 387 1.56 14.70 13.12
N LEU A 388 2.42 15.24 13.97
CA LEU A 388 3.14 14.44 14.98
C LEU A 388 2.19 13.74 15.97
N ILE A 389 1.14 14.43 16.40
CA ILE A 389 0.12 13.86 17.31
C ILE A 389 -0.72 12.80 16.61
N HIS A 390 -1.15 13.04 15.36
CA HIS A 390 -1.89 12.08 14.55
C HIS A 390 -1.12 10.75 14.46
N GLU A 391 0.14 10.82 14.05
CA GLU A 391 0.99 9.65 13.91
C GLU A 391 1.33 8.98 15.26
N ALA A 392 1.50 9.77 16.33
CA ALA A 392 1.70 9.22 17.67
C ALA A 392 0.48 8.43 18.15
N PHE A 393 -0.73 8.88 17.82
CA PHE A 393 -1.97 8.19 18.15
C PHE A 393 -2.11 6.85 17.41
N HIS A 394 -1.66 6.79 16.15
CA HIS A 394 -1.59 5.54 15.37
C HIS A 394 -0.70 4.46 16.01
N VAL A 395 0.31 4.85 16.79
CA VAL A 395 1.13 3.90 17.57
C VAL A 395 0.28 3.18 18.62
N ARG A 396 -0.56 3.92 19.36
CA ARG A 396 -1.49 3.36 20.37
C ARG A 396 -2.48 2.38 19.75
N GLN A 397 -2.91 2.65 18.51
CA GLN A 397 -3.83 1.79 17.77
C GLN A 397 -3.23 0.40 17.43
N GLY A 398 -1.98 0.14 17.78
CA GLY A 398 -1.28 -1.13 17.59
C GLY A 398 -0.24 -1.08 16.47
N GLY A 399 0.25 0.13 16.16
CA GLY A 399 1.09 0.37 15.01
C GLY A 399 0.29 0.23 13.72
N LEU A 400 -0.62 1.18 13.48
CA LEU A 400 -1.05 1.43 12.10
C LEU A 400 0.22 1.71 11.31
N THR A 401 0.67 0.74 10.52
CA THR A 401 1.38 1.12 9.31
C THR A 401 0.36 1.86 8.44
N SER A 402 0.79 2.70 7.51
CA SER A 402 -0.10 3.41 6.58
C SER A 402 -1.11 2.50 5.83
N TYR A 403 -0.99 1.18 6.00
CA TYR A 403 -1.63 0.12 5.23
C TYR A 403 -2.45 -0.89 6.07
N ASN A 404 -2.43 -0.87 7.42
CA ASN A 404 -3.21 -1.84 8.21
C ASN A 404 -3.60 -1.39 9.64
N TYR A 405 -4.89 -1.54 10.00
CA TYR A 405 -5.34 -1.54 11.41
C TYR A 405 -5.68 -2.96 11.85
N ARG A 406 -4.85 -3.54 12.73
CA ARG A 406 -5.11 -4.81 13.45
C ARG A 406 -5.67 -5.95 12.59
N GLY A 407 -5.13 -6.17 11.38
CA GLY A 407 -5.56 -7.24 10.47
C GLY A 407 -6.88 -6.99 9.71
N ILE A 408 -7.62 -5.92 10.02
CA ILE A 408 -8.90 -5.52 9.36
C ILE A 408 -8.66 -4.51 8.22
N GLY A 409 -7.38 -4.20 7.94
CA GLY A 409 -6.89 -3.02 7.22
C GLY A 409 -7.24 -2.83 5.74
N TRP A 410 -8.23 -3.53 5.19
CA TRP A 410 -8.55 -3.47 3.75
C TRP A 410 -9.88 -2.78 3.48
N VAL A 411 -10.68 -2.61 4.53
CA VAL A 411 -11.92 -1.83 4.44
C VAL A 411 -11.55 -0.37 4.65
N GLY A 412 -11.60 0.43 3.57
CA GLY A 412 -11.26 1.86 3.61
C GLY A 412 -11.97 2.62 4.74
N LEU A 413 -13.17 2.20 5.13
CA LEU A 413 -13.95 2.75 6.24
C LEU A 413 -13.34 2.53 7.63
N VAL A 414 -12.65 1.41 7.87
CA VAL A 414 -12.00 1.14 9.16
C VAL A 414 -10.78 2.04 9.33
N LEU A 415 -9.99 2.18 8.26
CA LEU A 415 -8.82 3.06 8.27
C LEU A 415 -9.24 4.53 8.33
N GLU A 416 -10.34 4.91 7.68
CA GLU A 416 -10.94 6.24 7.83
C GLU A 416 -11.39 6.50 9.28
N ALA A 417 -12.04 5.54 9.92
CA ALA A 417 -12.44 5.68 11.32
C ALA A 417 -11.22 5.86 12.25
N ALA A 418 -10.13 5.13 11.98
CA ALA A 418 -8.89 5.27 12.72
C ALA A 418 -8.23 6.64 12.50
N ASP A 419 -8.21 7.14 11.26
CA ASP A 419 -7.74 8.48 10.91
C ASP A 419 -8.58 9.57 11.57
N TYR A 420 -9.89 9.41 11.58
CA TYR A 420 -10.82 10.35 12.22
C TYR A 420 -10.47 10.51 13.71
N ASP A 421 -10.28 9.39 14.41
CA ASP A 421 -9.95 9.42 15.83
C ASP A 421 -8.58 10.09 16.06
N ALA A 422 -7.59 9.80 15.23
CA ALA A 422 -6.26 10.41 15.32
C ALA A 422 -6.30 11.92 15.04
N ASP A 423 -7.05 12.35 14.02
CA ASP A 423 -7.25 13.75 13.67
C ASP A 423 -8.01 14.52 14.76
N ALA A 424 -9.10 13.94 15.30
CA ALA A 424 -9.87 14.56 16.37
C ALA A 424 -9.00 14.82 17.61
N VAL A 425 -8.19 13.84 17.99
CA VAL A 425 -7.21 13.98 19.09
C VAL A 425 -6.16 15.05 18.76
N GLY A 426 -5.66 15.08 17.52
CA GLY A 426 -4.75 16.13 17.06
C GLY A 426 -5.35 17.53 17.22
N VAL A 427 -6.60 17.73 16.80
CA VAL A 427 -7.33 19.00 16.92
C VAL A 427 -7.55 19.39 18.38
N GLU A 428 -7.91 18.44 19.25
CA GLU A 428 -8.06 18.69 20.69
C GLU A 428 -6.76 19.15 21.34
N VAL A 429 -5.65 18.48 21.04
CA VAL A 429 -4.31 18.83 21.54
C VAL A 429 -3.89 20.21 21.01
N ALA A 430 -4.15 20.51 19.75
CA ALA A 430 -3.85 21.82 19.16
C ALA A 430 -4.67 22.96 19.80
N LEU A 431 -5.95 22.72 20.12
CA LEU A 431 -6.77 23.70 20.83
C LEU A 431 -6.25 23.92 22.26
N ALA A 432 -5.91 22.85 22.98
CA ALA A 432 -5.33 22.95 24.33
C ALA A 432 -4.00 23.71 24.31
N TRP A 433 -3.16 23.47 23.30
CA TRP A 433 -1.93 24.23 23.07
C TRP A 433 -2.22 25.73 22.89
N ARG A 434 -3.13 26.10 21.98
CA ARG A 434 -3.50 27.51 21.74
C ARG A 434 -4.04 28.18 23.01
N LYS A 435 -4.86 27.48 23.81
CA LYS A 435 -5.35 28.00 25.09
C LYS A 435 -4.21 28.26 26.08
N ALA A 436 -3.22 27.37 26.14
CA ALA A 436 -2.08 27.51 27.04
C ALA A 436 -1.13 28.65 26.62
N GLN A 437 -0.81 28.75 25.32
CA GLN A 437 0.19 29.71 24.82
C GLN A 437 -0.41 31.08 24.47
N HIS A 438 -1.69 31.12 24.08
CA HIS A 438 -2.36 32.29 23.50
C HIS A 438 -3.78 32.46 24.06
N GLY A 439 -4.02 32.09 25.32
CA GLY A 439 -5.36 32.08 25.93
C GLY A 439 -6.16 33.37 25.73
N GLY A 440 -5.53 34.54 25.83
CA GLY A 440 -6.18 35.83 25.57
C GLY A 440 -6.71 35.99 24.13
N ALA A 441 -5.98 35.48 23.14
CA ALA A 441 -6.40 35.49 21.74
C ALA A 441 -7.51 34.46 21.45
N VAL A 442 -7.46 33.30 22.11
CA VAL A 442 -8.55 32.30 22.00
C VAL A 442 -9.84 32.85 22.59
N THR A 443 -9.77 33.53 23.74
CA THR A 443 -10.93 34.18 24.36
C THR A 443 -11.49 35.31 23.50
N SER A 444 -10.64 36.12 22.86
CA SER A 444 -11.11 37.24 22.03
C SER A 444 -11.71 36.81 20.69
N VAL A 445 -11.15 35.79 20.04
CA VAL A 445 -11.62 35.26 18.75
C VAL A 445 -12.77 34.27 18.92
N GLY A 446 -12.84 33.60 20.08
CA GLY A 446 -13.79 32.54 20.36
C GLY A 446 -13.23 31.16 20.02
N GLU A 447 -13.63 30.14 20.80
CA GLU A 447 -13.08 28.79 20.66
C GLU A 447 -13.50 28.10 19.36
N LEU A 448 -14.74 28.32 18.88
CA LEU A 448 -15.23 27.73 17.62
C LEU A 448 -14.43 28.23 16.41
N LYS A 449 -14.16 29.54 16.35
CA LYS A 449 -13.35 30.13 15.28
C LYS A 449 -11.88 29.71 15.38
N THR A 450 -11.39 29.51 16.61
CA THR A 450 -10.06 28.93 16.84
C THR A 450 -9.97 27.50 16.31
N LEU A 451 -10.97 26.66 16.57
CA LEU A 451 -11.04 25.30 16.00
C LEU A 451 -11.10 25.31 14.48
N GLU A 452 -11.92 26.18 13.90
CA GLU A 452 -12.02 26.33 12.46
C GLU A 452 -10.63 26.57 11.83
N SER A 453 -9.85 27.47 12.42
CA SER A 453 -8.46 27.74 12.01
C SER A 453 -7.56 26.51 12.11
N ILE A 454 -7.66 25.74 13.21
CA ILE A 454 -6.89 24.51 13.41
C ILE A 454 -7.23 23.45 12.34
N ILE A 455 -8.52 23.26 12.03
CA ILE A 455 -8.96 22.28 11.03
C ILE A 455 -8.49 22.71 9.63
N TRP A 456 -8.51 24.00 9.30
CA TRP A 456 -7.90 24.48 8.07
C TRP A 456 -6.41 24.17 7.99
N ASN A 457 -5.67 24.29 9.09
CA ASN A 457 -4.25 23.90 9.14
C ASN A 457 -4.08 22.38 8.96
N SER A 458 -4.96 21.55 9.53
CA SER A 458 -4.98 20.10 9.29
C SER A 458 -5.22 19.75 7.82
N LEU A 459 -6.21 20.40 7.19
CA LEU A 459 -6.51 20.24 5.76
C LEU A 459 -5.32 20.64 4.87
N GLU A 460 -4.57 21.68 5.25
CA GLU A 460 -3.34 22.08 4.56
C GLU A 460 -2.22 21.05 4.74
N MET A 461 -2.07 20.48 5.93
CA MET A 461 -1.08 19.44 6.21
C MET A 461 -1.33 18.16 5.41
N LEU A 462 -2.59 17.75 5.24
CA LEU A 462 -2.96 16.58 4.43
C LEU A 462 -2.39 16.63 3.01
N ARG A 463 -2.24 17.84 2.46
CA ARG A 463 -1.81 18.06 1.08
C ARG A 463 -0.37 17.69 0.82
N VAL A 464 0.46 17.65 1.86
CA VAL A 464 1.87 17.25 1.76
C VAL A 464 1.99 15.79 1.27
N PHE A 465 0.93 15.00 1.45
CA PHE A 465 0.87 13.60 1.04
C PHE A 465 0.17 13.37 -0.31
N GLU A 466 -0.27 14.43 -0.98
CA GLU A 466 -0.95 14.34 -2.27
C GLU A 466 0.03 14.45 -3.44
N PRO A 467 -0.27 13.83 -4.60
CA PRO A 467 0.58 13.95 -5.77
C PRO A 467 0.63 15.40 -6.30
N GLU A 468 1.59 15.65 -7.20
CA GLU A 468 1.71 16.95 -7.89
C GLU A 468 0.38 17.37 -8.53
N ARG A 469 0.08 18.66 -8.43
CA ARG A 469 -1.23 19.24 -8.77
C ARG A 469 -1.29 19.67 -10.24
N PRO A 470 -2.49 19.70 -10.86
CA PRO A 470 -3.80 19.42 -10.26
C PRO A 470 -3.99 17.93 -9.95
N VAL A 471 -4.59 17.64 -8.80
CA VAL A 471 -4.85 16.25 -8.38
C VAL A 471 -6.05 15.73 -9.19
N LEU A 472 -5.79 14.85 -10.14
CA LEU A 472 -6.83 14.32 -11.03
C LEU A 472 -7.70 13.24 -10.36
N ASP A 473 -7.14 12.57 -9.36
CA ASP A 473 -7.76 11.48 -8.64
C ASP A 473 -7.22 11.37 -7.21
N LEU A 474 -8.07 10.87 -6.31
CA LEU A 474 -7.72 10.65 -4.90
C LEU A 474 -8.02 9.20 -4.52
N ALA A 475 -7.28 8.69 -3.55
CA ALA A 475 -7.72 7.56 -2.76
C ALA A 475 -9.13 7.81 -2.20
N GLU A 476 -10.03 6.83 -2.27
CA GLU A 476 -11.42 6.98 -1.79
C GLU A 476 -11.50 7.38 -0.30
N ARG A 477 -10.69 6.73 0.55
CA ARG A 477 -10.48 7.10 1.97
C ARG A 477 -10.03 8.55 2.13
N ARG A 478 -9.13 9.02 1.27
CA ARG A 478 -8.59 10.38 1.34
C ARG A 478 -9.65 11.41 0.96
N LEU A 479 -10.43 11.14 -0.09
CA LEU A 479 -11.58 11.97 -0.45
C LEU A 479 -12.55 12.09 0.72
N ARG A 480 -12.96 10.97 1.34
CA ARG A 480 -13.85 11.00 2.51
C ARG A 480 -13.27 11.80 3.67
N ARG A 481 -11.98 11.65 3.97
CA ARG A 481 -11.29 12.45 5.00
C ARG A 481 -11.36 13.95 4.70
N TYR A 482 -11.15 14.38 3.46
CA TYR A 482 -11.37 15.79 3.06
C TYR A 482 -12.81 16.22 3.32
N LEU A 483 -13.80 15.45 2.86
CA LEU A 483 -15.22 15.80 3.00
C LEU A 483 -15.67 15.91 4.46
N ILE A 484 -15.20 15.00 5.33
CA ILE A 484 -15.47 15.02 6.76
C ILE A 484 -14.95 16.32 7.41
N TRP A 485 -13.70 16.68 7.13
CA TRP A 485 -13.10 17.87 7.73
C TRP A 485 -13.61 19.17 7.13
N LEU A 486 -13.98 19.19 5.84
CA LEU A 486 -14.67 20.32 5.21
C LEU A 486 -16.07 20.53 5.81
N PHE A 487 -16.82 19.45 6.06
CA PHE A 487 -18.09 19.54 6.77
C PHE A 487 -17.90 20.20 8.14
N HIS A 488 -16.94 19.74 8.94
CA HIS A 488 -16.69 20.29 10.28
C HIS A 488 -16.28 21.75 10.24
N VAL A 489 -15.34 22.13 9.37
CA VAL A 489 -14.83 23.51 9.31
C VAL A 489 -15.91 24.50 8.88
N CYS A 490 -16.75 24.15 7.89
CA CYS A 490 -17.84 25.01 7.45
C CYS A 490 -18.95 25.08 8.50
N ARG A 491 -19.27 23.97 9.16
CA ARG A 491 -20.24 23.94 10.26
C ARG A 491 -19.81 24.83 11.42
N LEU A 492 -18.53 24.78 11.80
CA LEU A 492 -17.96 25.64 12.85
C LEU A 492 -18.00 27.11 12.45
N SER A 493 -17.74 27.44 11.18
CA SER A 493 -17.86 28.81 10.67
C SER A 493 -19.26 29.37 10.90
N VAL A 494 -20.31 28.63 10.53
CA VAL A 494 -21.71 29.04 10.75
C VAL A 494 -22.03 29.16 12.25
N LEU A 495 -21.61 28.19 13.06
CA LEU A 495 -21.86 28.20 14.50
C LEU A 495 -21.12 29.31 15.25
N SER A 496 -19.93 29.71 14.78
CA SER A 496 -19.17 30.79 15.40
C SER A 496 -19.88 32.14 15.34
N VAL A 497 -20.76 32.33 14.34
CA VAL A 497 -21.59 33.53 14.18
C VAL A 497 -22.92 33.38 14.93
N GLY A 498 -23.58 32.23 14.81
CA GLY A 498 -24.94 32.03 15.34
C GLY A 498 -25.02 31.59 16.80
N ALA A 499 -23.98 30.94 17.34
CA ALA A 499 -23.97 30.37 18.69
C ALA A 499 -22.53 30.25 19.26
N PRO A 500 -21.84 31.38 19.49
CA PRO A 500 -20.41 31.39 19.87
C PRO A 500 -20.08 30.68 21.18
N ASP A 501 -21.03 30.61 22.12
CA ASP A 501 -20.83 30.04 23.47
C ASP A 501 -21.01 28.51 23.54
N ARG A 502 -21.15 27.82 22.40
CA ARG A 502 -21.35 26.36 22.39
C ARG A 502 -20.12 25.61 22.90
N ASN A 503 -20.40 24.48 23.58
CA ASN A 503 -19.36 23.58 24.04
C ASN A 503 -18.67 22.88 22.86
N VAL A 504 -17.45 23.33 22.57
CA VAL A 504 -16.56 22.84 21.53
C VAL A 504 -16.41 21.31 21.50
N ARG A 505 -16.33 20.63 22.65
CA ARG A 505 -16.07 19.18 22.68
C ARG A 505 -17.20 18.36 22.06
N GLU A 506 -18.43 18.87 22.10
CA GLU A 506 -19.57 18.18 21.52
C GLU A 506 -19.65 18.38 20.00
N GLU A 507 -18.96 19.38 19.46
CA GLU A 507 -19.08 19.82 18.07
C GLU A 507 -18.30 18.97 17.06
N LEU A 508 -17.25 18.26 17.47
CA LEU A 508 -16.45 17.35 16.63
C LEU A 508 -16.97 15.90 16.65
N GLY A 509 -18.29 15.72 16.65
CA GLY A 509 -18.91 14.40 16.58
C GLY A 509 -18.56 13.65 15.29
N ARG A 510 -18.50 12.31 15.34
CA ARG A 510 -18.14 11.50 14.17
C ARG A 510 -19.08 11.74 12.99
N VAL A 511 -18.48 11.96 11.82
CA VAL A 511 -19.16 12.13 10.54
C VAL A 511 -18.81 10.94 9.65
N THR A 512 -19.80 10.40 8.96
CA THR A 512 -19.59 9.43 7.87
C THR A 512 -20.13 10.03 6.59
N VAL A 513 -19.30 10.05 5.54
CA VAL A 513 -19.66 10.62 4.25
C VAL A 513 -19.50 9.55 3.17
N GLU A 514 -20.46 9.44 2.26
CA GLU A 514 -20.35 8.57 1.08
C GLU A 514 -20.72 9.31 -0.20
N LEU A 515 -19.95 9.05 -1.25
CA LEU A 515 -20.22 9.50 -2.61
C LEU A 515 -20.37 8.29 -3.53
N VAL A 516 -21.54 8.15 -4.14
CA VAL A 516 -21.86 7.06 -5.08
C VAL A 516 -21.88 7.62 -6.50
N GLY A 517 -21.48 6.81 -7.48
CA GLY A 517 -21.46 7.18 -8.90
C GLY A 517 -20.19 7.89 -9.37
N LEU A 518 -19.15 7.96 -8.52
CA LEU A 518 -17.84 8.48 -8.95
C LEU A 518 -17.10 7.44 -9.81
N PRO A 519 -16.45 7.86 -10.92
CA PRO A 519 -15.56 7.00 -11.68
C PRO A 519 -14.43 6.51 -10.77
N SER A 520 -14.36 5.21 -10.52
CA SER A 520 -13.38 4.61 -9.62
C SER A 520 -12.61 3.48 -10.28
N PHE A 521 -11.34 3.36 -9.92
CA PHE A 521 -10.43 2.34 -10.43
C PHE A 521 -9.55 1.82 -9.29
N ARG A 522 -8.99 0.62 -9.44
CA ARG A 522 -8.04 0.08 -8.45
C ARG A 522 -6.79 0.95 -8.47
N ASP A 523 -6.26 1.29 -7.30
CA ASP A 523 -5.04 2.07 -7.18
C ASP A 523 -3.87 1.32 -7.88
N PRO A 524 -3.26 1.91 -8.92
CA PRO A 524 -2.19 1.28 -9.68
C PRO A 524 -0.83 1.32 -8.95
N HIS A 525 -0.72 2.07 -7.86
CA HIS A 525 0.49 2.22 -7.07
C HIS A 525 0.45 1.42 -5.77
N GLU A 526 -0.74 1.19 -5.20
CA GLU A 526 -0.87 0.48 -3.93
C GLU A 526 -1.01 -1.05 -4.09
N THR A 527 -0.31 -1.80 -3.25
CA THR A 527 -0.29 -3.27 -3.29
C THR A 527 -1.54 -3.93 -2.68
N TYR A 528 -2.39 -3.16 -2.00
CA TYR A 528 -3.65 -3.60 -1.42
C TYR A 528 -4.86 -3.06 -2.20
N ALA A 529 -6.05 -3.60 -1.91
CA ALA A 529 -7.29 -3.31 -2.63
C ALA A 529 -7.87 -1.90 -2.31
N GLN A 530 -7.10 -0.85 -2.59
CA GLN A 530 -7.56 0.53 -2.52
C GLN A 530 -8.20 0.94 -3.84
N ARG A 531 -9.29 1.70 -3.78
CA ARG A 531 -9.85 2.38 -4.94
C ARG A 531 -9.42 3.83 -4.95
N ARG A 532 -9.13 4.33 -6.16
CA ARG A 532 -9.00 5.74 -6.46
C ARG A 532 -10.26 6.21 -7.17
N VAL A 533 -10.63 7.46 -6.92
CA VAL A 533 -11.79 8.13 -7.52
C VAL A 533 -11.31 9.32 -8.33
N GLN A 534 -11.82 9.47 -9.54
CA GLN A 534 -11.52 10.63 -10.37
C GLN A 534 -12.25 11.85 -9.81
N LEU A 535 -11.56 12.99 -9.70
CA LEU A 535 -12.15 14.26 -9.28
C LEU A 535 -12.83 15.00 -10.44
N LYS A 536 -12.91 14.36 -11.62
CA LYS A 536 -13.67 14.84 -12.78
C LYS A 536 -14.73 13.81 -13.13
N LEU A 537 -16.00 14.21 -13.06
CA LEU A 537 -17.13 13.33 -13.34
C LEU A 537 -17.30 13.01 -14.84
N GLY A 538 -16.80 13.86 -15.74
CA GLY A 538 -16.91 13.65 -17.19
C GLY A 538 -18.36 13.49 -17.66
N ASP A 539 -18.56 12.75 -18.76
CA ASP A 539 -19.88 12.46 -19.32
C ASP A 539 -20.55 11.23 -18.67
N VAL A 540 -20.11 10.83 -17.46
CA VAL A 540 -20.67 9.64 -16.79
C VAL A 540 -22.16 9.82 -16.57
N ARG A 541 -22.96 8.91 -17.15
CA ARG A 541 -24.43 8.92 -17.08
C ARG A 541 -24.97 8.40 -15.75
N GLU A 542 -24.13 7.82 -14.91
CA GLU A 542 -24.54 7.31 -13.61
C GLU A 542 -24.95 8.48 -12.69
N PRO A 543 -26.05 8.33 -11.92
CA PRO A 543 -26.44 9.32 -10.95
C PRO A 543 -25.40 9.41 -9.84
N VAL A 544 -25.03 10.64 -9.49
CA VAL A 544 -24.11 10.91 -8.38
C VAL A 544 -24.94 11.20 -7.14
N MET A 545 -24.69 10.47 -6.05
CA MET A 545 -25.40 10.65 -4.79
C MET A 545 -24.41 10.97 -3.68
N PHE A 546 -24.79 11.89 -2.80
CA PHE A 546 -24.05 12.20 -1.58
C PHE A 546 -24.88 11.81 -0.36
N ALA A 547 -24.29 11.07 0.56
CA ALA A 547 -24.89 10.74 1.84
C ALA A 547 -23.97 11.18 2.98
N LEU A 548 -24.56 11.78 4.02
CA LEU A 548 -23.85 12.19 5.22
C LEU A 548 -24.62 11.72 6.46
N TYR A 549 -23.92 11.08 7.38
CA TYR A 549 -24.45 10.71 8.69
C TYR A 549 -23.69 11.43 9.79
N PHE A 550 -24.42 12.20 10.61
CA PHE A 550 -23.87 12.97 11.73
C PHE A 550 -24.91 13.10 12.84
N ARG A 551 -24.51 12.89 14.11
CA ARG A 551 -25.40 12.99 15.30
C ARG A 551 -26.76 12.28 15.12
N HIS A 552 -26.72 11.02 14.69
CA HIS A 552 -27.92 10.19 14.44
C HIS A 552 -28.84 10.68 13.31
N ARG A 553 -28.38 11.63 12.50
CA ARG A 553 -29.10 12.13 11.34
C ARG A 553 -28.43 11.68 10.05
N LEU A 554 -29.18 10.98 9.21
CA LEU A 554 -28.80 10.66 7.84
C LEU A 554 -29.43 11.68 6.88
N VAL A 555 -28.57 12.36 6.13
CA VAL A 555 -28.94 13.28 5.05
C VAL A 555 -28.51 12.67 3.73
N ARG A 556 -29.35 12.80 2.71
CA ARG A 556 -29.09 12.36 1.34
C ARG A 556 -29.37 13.49 0.37
N LEU A 557 -28.42 13.75 -0.52
CA LEU A 557 -28.59 14.58 -1.70
C LEU A 557 -28.66 13.66 -2.90
N ASP A 558 -29.88 13.39 -3.34
CA ASP A 558 -30.11 12.57 -4.52
C ASP A 558 -29.90 13.42 -5.78
N ASN A 559 -28.90 13.05 -6.58
CA ASN A 559 -28.63 13.63 -7.90
C ASN A 559 -28.30 15.14 -7.90
N ASP A 560 -27.73 15.69 -6.82
CA ASP A 560 -27.20 17.06 -6.79
C ASP A 560 -25.80 17.12 -7.45
N ARG A 561 -25.77 16.73 -8.73
CA ARG A 561 -24.53 16.58 -9.51
C ARG A 561 -23.73 17.88 -9.56
N ALA A 562 -24.40 19.03 -9.71
CA ALA A 562 -23.73 20.32 -9.80
C ALA A 562 -22.95 20.65 -8.51
N TRP A 563 -23.55 20.42 -7.34
CA TRP A 563 -22.88 20.62 -6.07
C TRP A 563 -21.67 19.69 -5.89
N VAL A 564 -21.82 18.40 -6.24
CA VAL A 564 -20.71 17.44 -6.16
C VAL A 564 -19.60 17.78 -7.17
N GLU A 565 -19.94 18.14 -8.41
CA GLU A 565 -18.96 18.58 -9.42
C GLU A 565 -18.18 19.81 -8.96
N GLU A 566 -18.84 20.77 -8.34
CA GLU A 566 -18.19 21.97 -7.82
C GLU A 566 -17.26 21.64 -6.64
N LEU A 567 -17.69 20.77 -5.73
CA LEU A 567 -16.87 20.31 -4.61
C LEU A 567 -15.63 19.55 -5.08
N LEU A 568 -15.78 18.61 -6.02
CA LEU A 568 -14.65 17.86 -6.60
C LEU A 568 -13.70 18.77 -7.39
N THR A 569 -14.25 19.75 -8.12
CA THR A 569 -13.46 20.78 -8.81
C THR A 569 -12.66 21.63 -7.83
N THR A 570 -13.28 22.01 -6.71
CA THR A 570 -12.61 22.78 -5.65
C THR A 570 -11.47 21.98 -5.02
N LEU A 571 -11.68 20.66 -4.80
CA LEU A 571 -10.62 19.76 -4.33
C LEU A 571 -9.50 19.57 -5.35
N ARG A 572 -9.82 19.44 -6.65
CA ARG A 572 -8.83 19.31 -7.74
C ARG A 572 -7.95 20.55 -7.84
N ASP A 573 -8.60 21.72 -7.86
CA ASP A 573 -8.02 23.02 -8.19
C ASP A 573 -7.65 23.84 -6.93
N TRP A 574 -7.53 23.19 -5.77
CA TRP A 574 -7.28 23.80 -4.45
C TRP A 574 -6.09 24.79 -4.42
N GLU A 575 -5.13 24.67 -5.35
CA GLU A 575 -3.93 25.54 -5.45
C GLU A 575 -4.09 26.79 -6.29
N LEU A 576 -5.09 26.82 -7.16
CA LEU A 576 -5.28 27.92 -8.08
C LEU A 576 -5.79 29.20 -7.39
N PRO A 577 -6.83 29.15 -6.52
CA PRO A 577 -7.28 30.33 -5.79
C PRO A 577 -6.36 30.68 -4.62
N SER A 578 -6.48 31.90 -4.11
CA SER A 578 -5.89 32.25 -2.82
C SER A 578 -6.51 31.40 -1.71
N ARG A 579 -5.81 31.28 -0.56
CA ARG A 579 -6.32 30.54 0.59
C ARG A 579 -7.66 31.11 1.08
N GLU A 580 -7.83 32.42 1.04
CA GLU A 580 -9.06 33.10 1.45
C GLU A 580 -10.20 32.80 0.47
N ASP A 581 -9.97 32.94 -0.83
CA ASP A 581 -10.96 32.65 -1.87
C ASP A 581 -11.42 31.18 -1.82
N LEU A 582 -10.48 30.26 -1.56
CA LEU A 582 -10.79 28.85 -1.41
C LEU A 582 -11.69 28.60 -0.19
N ARG A 583 -11.30 29.15 0.97
CA ARG A 583 -12.08 29.03 2.22
C ARG A 583 -13.50 29.54 2.01
N GLU A 584 -13.62 30.70 1.37
CA GLU A 584 -14.88 31.33 1.06
C GLU A 584 -15.72 30.48 0.10
N ARG A 585 -15.12 29.98 -0.97
CA ARG A 585 -15.82 29.10 -1.92
C ARG A 585 -16.36 27.84 -1.26
N VAL A 586 -15.54 27.16 -0.45
CA VAL A 586 -15.97 25.97 0.30
C VAL A 586 -17.06 26.35 1.31
N ARG A 587 -16.92 27.47 2.02
CA ARG A 587 -17.93 27.98 2.97
C ARG A 587 -19.28 28.14 2.28
N LEU A 588 -19.34 28.85 1.15
CA LEU A 588 -20.56 29.07 0.40
C LEU A 588 -21.20 27.76 -0.10
N LEU A 589 -20.39 26.81 -0.56
CA LEU A 589 -20.86 25.47 -0.95
C LEU A 589 -21.56 24.74 0.21
N PHE A 590 -20.97 24.76 1.39
CA PHE A 590 -21.54 24.10 2.57
C PHE A 590 -22.66 24.91 3.23
N GLU A 591 -22.69 26.24 3.09
CA GLU A 591 -23.83 27.06 3.54
C GLU A 591 -25.10 26.70 2.78
N HIS A 592 -25.04 26.59 1.45
CA HIS A 592 -26.15 26.08 0.66
C HIS A 592 -26.59 24.67 1.08
N PHE A 593 -25.63 23.84 1.51
CA PHE A 593 -25.94 22.52 2.06
C PHE A 593 -26.65 22.61 3.43
N PHE A 594 -26.20 23.49 4.33
CA PHE A 594 -26.83 23.69 5.63
C PHE A 594 -28.20 24.38 5.54
N ASP A 595 -28.43 25.24 4.55
CA ASP A 595 -29.74 25.84 4.29
C ASP A 595 -30.79 24.77 3.94
N LYS A 596 -30.38 23.71 3.22
CA LYS A 596 -31.23 22.55 2.93
C LYS A 596 -31.43 21.65 4.17
N PHE A 597 -30.45 21.59 5.06
CA PHE A 597 -30.43 20.68 6.22
C PHE A 597 -30.01 21.40 7.52
N PRO A 598 -30.82 22.36 8.00
CA PRO A 598 -30.46 23.21 9.14
C PRO A 598 -30.34 22.45 10.46
N ASP A 599 -30.96 21.27 10.55
CA ASP A 599 -30.86 20.35 11.68
C ASP A 599 -29.42 19.85 11.92
N LEU A 600 -28.56 19.84 10.90
CA LEU A 600 -27.14 19.50 11.04
C LEU A 600 -26.36 20.53 11.86
N LEU A 601 -26.82 21.78 11.95
CA LEU A 601 -26.25 22.79 12.84
C LEU A 601 -26.63 22.53 14.30
N GLY A 602 -27.58 21.63 14.56
CA GLY A 602 -28.03 21.29 15.90
C GLY A 602 -28.73 22.44 16.61
N VAL A 603 -29.27 23.42 15.88
CA VAL A 603 -30.22 24.38 16.46
C VAL A 603 -31.44 23.53 16.84
N PRO A 604 -31.75 23.36 18.14
CA PRO A 604 -32.94 22.63 18.53
C PRO A 604 -34.11 23.35 17.86
N GLY A 605 -34.78 22.67 16.93
CA GLY A 605 -35.98 23.22 16.31
C GLY A 605 -36.91 23.65 17.42
N THR A 606 -37.22 24.95 17.47
CA THR A 606 -38.36 25.48 18.19
C THR A 606 -39.62 24.97 17.50
N GLY A 607 -39.96 23.70 17.76
CA GLY A 607 -41.24 23.09 17.42
C GLY A 607 -41.39 22.55 15.99
N ALA A 608 -41.49 21.22 15.90
CA ALA A 608 -42.70 20.56 15.39
C ALA A 608 -42.67 19.10 15.90
N ARG A 609 -43.60 18.81 16.83
CA ARG A 609 -44.02 17.45 17.17
C ARG A 609 -45.03 16.97 16.14
#